data_AF-D7KUB0-F1
#
_entry.id   AF-D7KUB0-F1
#
_cell.length_a   1.000
_cell.length_b   1.000
_cell.length_c   1.000
_cell.angle_alpha   90.00
_cell.angle_beta   90.00
_cell.angle_gamma   90.00
#
_symmetry.space_group_name_H-M   'P 1'
#
loop_
_entity.id
_entity.type
_entity.pdbx_description
1 polymer ?
#
loop_
_entity_poly.entity_id
_entity_poly.type
_entity_poly.pdbx_seq_one_letter_code
_entity_poly.pdbx_strand_id
1 'polypeptide(L)'
;MVSSSSRGEMEKMGIDQLKALKEQADLEVNLLQNSLNSIRTATVRLDAAAAALNDLSLRPQGKKMLVPLTASLYVPGTLDEADKVLVDIGTGYFVEKTMDDGKDYCQRKIHLLKSNFN
;
A
#
# COMPACT_ATOMS: atom_id res chain seq x y z
N MET A 1 -27.27 18.09 9.28
CA MET A 1 -28.11 18.23 10.48
C MET A 1 -27.57 17.51 11.73
N VAL A 2 -26.44 16.78 11.67
CA VAL A 2 -25.87 16.07 12.85
C VAL A 2 -24.96 16.95 13.73
N SER A 3 -24.37 18.02 13.19
CA SER A 3 -23.36 18.84 13.90
C SER A 3 -23.90 19.76 14.99
N SER A 4 -25.20 20.10 14.98
CA SER A 4 -25.81 20.97 15.99
C SER A 4 -26.16 20.23 17.28
N SER A 5 -26.32 18.90 17.25
CA SER A 5 -26.68 18.10 18.43
C SER A 5 -25.49 17.87 19.36
N SER A 6 -24.29 17.65 18.81
CA SER A 6 -23.06 17.35 19.59
C SER A 6 -22.56 18.54 20.41
N ARG A 7 -22.77 19.77 19.92
CA ARG A 7 -22.38 21.00 20.65
C ARG A 7 -23.19 21.20 21.94
N GLY A 8 -24.50 20.94 21.90
CA GLY A 8 -25.39 21.09 23.05
C GLY A 8 -25.19 20.04 24.14
N GLU A 9 -24.55 18.92 23.81
CA GLU A 9 -24.15 17.88 24.76
C GLU A 9 -22.79 18.21 25.43
N MET A 10 -21.83 18.77 24.67
CA MET A 10 -20.53 19.21 25.21
C MET A 10 -20.65 20.31 26.28
N GLU A 11 -21.61 21.23 26.16
CA GLU A 11 -21.84 22.29 27.15
C GLU A 11 -22.36 21.76 28.50
N LYS A 12 -22.89 20.53 28.53
CA LYS A 12 -23.42 19.87 29.74
C LYS A 12 -22.42 18.92 30.40
N MET A 13 -21.27 18.66 29.76
CA MET A 13 -20.25 17.74 30.26
C MET A 13 -19.34 18.43 31.29
N GLY A 14 -18.96 17.69 32.33
CA GLY A 14 -17.96 18.17 33.31
C GLY A 14 -16.57 18.24 32.68
N ILE A 15 -15.68 19.07 33.25
CA ILE A 15 -14.29 19.27 32.76
C ILE A 15 -13.53 17.94 32.61
N ASP A 16 -13.72 17.00 33.54
CA ASP A 16 -13.05 15.70 33.49
C ASP A 16 -13.54 14.84 32.32
N GLN A 17 -14.84 14.89 31.99
CA GLN A 17 -15.41 14.20 30.84
C GLN A 17 -14.94 14.81 29.52
N LEU A 18 -14.82 16.15 29.46
CA LEU A 18 -14.27 16.85 28.30
C LEU A 18 -12.79 16.50 28.08
N LYS A 19 -12.01 16.35 29.16
CA LYS A 19 -10.62 15.93 29.09
C LYS A 19 -10.48 14.50 28.55
N ALA A 20 -11.31 13.57 29.05
CA ALA A 20 -11.36 12.20 28.54
C ALA A 20 -11.76 12.14 27.06
N LEU A 21 -12.75 12.94 26.65
CA LEU A 21 -13.18 13.03 25.25
C LEU A 21 -12.08 13.58 24.35
N LYS A 22 -11.34 14.59 24.81
CA LYS A 22 -10.17 15.13 24.09
C LYS A 22 -9.10 14.04 23.91
N GLU A 23 -8.75 13.32 24.97
CA GLU A 23 -7.75 12.25 24.89
C GLU A 23 -8.19 11.14 23.92
N GLN A 24 -9.48 10.77 23.91
CA GLN A 24 -10.02 9.83 22.94
C GLN A 24 -9.92 10.36 21.50
N ALA A 25 -10.30 11.61 21.27
CA ALA A 25 -10.22 12.23 19.94
C ALA A 25 -8.77 12.31 19.44
N ASP A 26 -7.82 12.64 20.32
CA ASP A 26 -6.39 12.65 20.00
C ASP A 26 -5.90 11.25 19.59
N LEU A 27 -6.33 10.19 20.30
CA LEU A 27 -6.01 8.81 19.93
C LEU A 27 -6.58 8.43 18.56
N GLU A 28 -7.85 8.75 18.30
CA GLU A 28 -8.50 8.48 17.01
C GLU A 28 -7.79 9.19 15.85
N VAL A 29 -7.43 10.47 16.03
CA VAL A 29 -6.68 11.23 15.03
C VAL A 29 -5.32 10.58 14.73
N ASN A 30 -4.58 10.18 15.76
CA ASN A 30 -3.29 9.49 15.57
C ASN A 30 -3.46 8.15 14.82
N LEU A 31 -4.49 7.38 15.15
CA LEU A 31 -4.78 6.11 14.50
C LEU A 31 -5.11 6.30 13.01
N LEU A 32 -5.94 7.30 12.68
CA LEU A 32 -6.27 7.66 11.31
C LEU A 32 -5.05 8.16 10.52
N GLN A 33 -4.17 8.97 11.13
CA GLN A 33 -2.93 9.42 10.51
C GLN A 33 -1.98 8.25 10.18
N ASN A 34 -1.84 7.29 11.11
CA ASN A 34 -1.02 6.11 10.89
C ASN A 34 -1.58 5.21 9.77
N SER A 35 -2.91 5.06 9.72
CA SER A 35 -3.59 4.33 8.64
C SER A 35 -3.35 5.00 7.29
N LEU A 36 -3.52 6.32 7.19
CA LEU A 36 -3.26 7.10 5.98
C LEU A 36 -1.80 6.94 5.50
N ASN A 37 -0.83 7.02 6.40
CA ASN A 37 0.59 6.86 6.06
C ASN A 37 0.89 5.45 5.55
N SER A 38 0.27 4.43 6.13
CA SER A 38 0.40 3.04 5.69
C SER A 38 -0.17 2.83 4.28
N ILE A 39 -1.36 3.37 4.01
CA ILE A 39 -1.99 3.28 2.68
C ILE A 39 -1.16 4.02 1.62
N ARG A 40 -0.66 5.22 1.93
CA ARG A 40 0.23 5.98 1.03
C ARG A 40 1.49 5.20 0.71
N THR A 41 2.14 4.63 1.73
CA THR A 41 3.37 3.83 1.56
C THR A 41 3.11 2.60 0.69
N ALA A 42 2.01 1.90 0.92
CA ALA A 42 1.61 0.75 0.10
C ALA A 42 1.34 1.15 -1.35
N THR A 43 0.66 2.28 -1.58
CA THR A 43 0.38 2.82 -2.91
C THR A 43 1.67 3.11 -3.67
N VAL A 44 2.63 3.81 -3.04
CA VAL A 44 3.94 4.12 -3.65
C VAL A 44 4.71 2.84 -4.01
N ARG A 45 4.69 1.81 -3.14
CA ARG A 45 5.34 0.52 -3.43
C ARG A 45 4.71 -0.20 -4.61
N LEU A 46 3.38 -0.16 -4.73
CA LEU A 46 2.67 -0.77 -5.87
C LEU A 46 2.91 -0.01 -7.17
N ASP A 47 2.95 1.33 -7.13
CA ASP A 47 3.30 2.15 -8.30
C ASP A 47 4.73 1.82 -8.78
N ALA A 48 5.69 1.70 -7.85
CA ALA A 48 7.06 1.29 -8.16
C ALA A 48 7.14 -0.14 -8.73
N ALA A 49 6.36 -1.08 -8.19
CA ALA A 49 6.27 -2.45 -8.71
C ALA A 49 5.69 -2.47 -10.14
N ALA A 50 4.62 -1.72 -10.41
CA ALA A 50 4.04 -1.60 -11.75
C ALA A 50 5.04 -1.02 -12.76
N ALA A 51 5.81 0.00 -12.37
CA ALA A 51 6.87 0.55 -13.20
C ALA A 51 7.99 -0.47 -13.47
N ALA A 52 8.41 -1.24 -12.46
CA ALA A 52 9.41 -2.29 -12.62
C ALA A 52 8.93 -3.43 -13.54
N LEU A 53 7.66 -3.83 -13.44
CA LEU A 53 7.04 -4.81 -14.36
C LEU A 53 7.03 -4.30 -15.80
N ASN A 54 6.71 -3.02 -16.01
CA ASN A 54 6.80 -2.41 -17.34
C ASN A 54 8.23 -2.43 -17.87
N ASP A 55 9.22 -2.02 -17.09
CA ASP A 55 10.62 -2.05 -17.52
C ASP A 55 11.10 -3.48 -17.81
N LEU A 56 10.71 -4.46 -16.99
CA LEU A 56 11.06 -5.87 -17.20
C LEU A 56 10.46 -6.43 -18.49
N SER A 57 9.21 -6.05 -18.81
CA SER A 57 8.53 -6.49 -20.03
C SER A 57 9.18 -6.01 -21.34
N LEU A 58 10.01 -4.95 -21.27
CA LEU A 58 10.75 -4.42 -22.42
C LEU A 58 12.14 -5.06 -22.58
N ARG A 59 12.56 -5.89 -21.62
CA ARG A 59 13.89 -6.51 -21.64
C ARG A 59 13.83 -7.84 -22.39
N PRO A 60 14.79 -8.10 -23.30
CA PRO A 60 14.86 -9.38 -23.99
C PRO A 60 15.22 -10.51 -23.01
N GLN A 61 14.73 -11.71 -23.31
CA GLN A 61 15.19 -12.95 -22.69
C GLN A 61 16.70 -13.11 -22.86
N GLY A 62 17.36 -13.69 -21.87
CA GLY A 62 18.81 -13.85 -21.83
C GLY A 62 19.57 -12.60 -21.37
N LYS A 63 18.89 -11.50 -21.00
CA LYS A 63 19.56 -10.30 -20.51
C LYS A 63 20.19 -10.55 -19.13
N LYS A 64 21.48 -10.26 -19.00
CA LYS A 64 22.19 -10.27 -17.72
C LYS A 64 21.72 -9.11 -16.83
N MET A 65 21.48 -9.40 -15.56
CA MET A 65 21.10 -8.42 -14.56
C MET A 65 21.65 -8.78 -13.18
N LEU A 66 21.68 -7.79 -12.27
CA LEU A 66 22.05 -8.01 -10.89
C LEU A 66 20.77 -8.23 -10.07
N VAL A 67 20.71 -9.35 -9.37
CA VAL A 67 19.59 -9.70 -8.47
C VAL A 67 20.05 -9.50 -7.03
N PRO A 68 19.29 -8.77 -6.19
CA PRO A 68 19.63 -8.59 -4.79
C PRO A 68 19.46 -9.92 -4.05
N LEU A 69 20.53 -10.39 -3.41
CA LEU A 69 20.49 -11.54 -2.49
C LEU A 69 20.21 -11.08 -1.05
N THR A 70 20.79 -9.93 -0.68
CA THR A 70 20.55 -9.24 0.59
C THR A 70 20.56 -7.73 0.36
N ALA A 71 20.34 -6.94 1.41
CA ALA A 71 20.36 -5.47 1.33
C ALA A 71 21.69 -4.89 0.81
N SER A 72 22.80 -5.61 0.94
CA SER A 72 24.15 -5.13 0.59
C SER A 72 24.88 -6.02 -0.43
N LEU A 73 24.24 -7.09 -0.93
CA LEU A 73 24.86 -8.05 -1.83
C LEU A 73 23.99 -8.32 -3.05
N TYR A 74 24.60 -8.19 -4.23
CA TYR A 74 23.97 -8.47 -5.52
C TYR A 74 24.73 -9.58 -6.23
N VAL A 75 24.00 -10.49 -6.85
CA VAL A 75 24.56 -11.60 -7.63
C VAL A 75 24.18 -11.45 -9.11
N PRO A 76 25.08 -11.78 -10.04
CA PRO A 76 24.75 -11.80 -11.46
C PRO A 76 23.75 -12.93 -11.75
N GLY A 77 22.67 -12.59 -12.43
CA GLY A 77 21.64 -13.51 -12.93
C GLY A 77 21.30 -13.21 -14.40
N THR A 78 20.58 -14.13 -15.02
CA THR A 78 20.10 -13.99 -16.40
C THR A 78 18.58 -14.12 -16.39
N LEU A 79 17.89 -13.20 -17.07
CA LEU A 79 16.45 -13.25 -17.22
C LEU A 79 16.07 -14.38 -18.18
N ASP A 80 15.40 -15.42 -17.68
CA ASP A 80 14.94 -16.53 -18.51
C ASP A 80 13.53 -16.23 -19.06
N GLU A 81 12.49 -16.33 -18.23
CA GLU A 81 11.12 -16.00 -18.63
C GLU A 81 10.76 -14.55 -18.25
N ALA A 82 10.58 -13.69 -19.24
CA ALA A 82 10.19 -12.28 -19.06
C ALA A 82 8.68 -12.04 -19.17
N ASP A 83 7.91 -13.08 -19.47
CA ASP A 83 6.46 -13.07 -19.70
C ASP A 83 5.64 -13.49 -18.48
N LYS A 84 6.29 -14.12 -17.47
CA LYS A 84 5.65 -14.58 -16.25
C LYS A 84 6.20 -13.89 -15.01
N VAL A 85 5.32 -13.67 -14.05
CA VAL A 85 5.63 -13.03 -12.77
C VAL A 85 4.91 -13.71 -11.63
N LEU A 86 5.55 -13.74 -10.46
CA LEU A 86 4.93 -14.23 -9.24
C LEU A 86 4.21 -13.08 -8.54
N VAL A 87 2.92 -13.27 -8.26
CA VAL A 87 2.08 -12.31 -7.56
C VAL A 87 1.73 -12.86 -6.19
N ASP A 88 2.03 -12.08 -5.15
CA ASP A 88 1.59 -12.34 -3.77
C ASP A 88 0.09 -12.04 -3.64
N ILE A 89 -0.69 -13.06 -3.27
CA ILE A 89 -2.13 -12.96 -3.04
C ILE A 89 -2.50 -12.89 -1.55
N GLY A 90 -1.52 -12.96 -0.65
CA GLY A 90 -1.70 -12.93 0.79
C GLY A 90 -1.44 -14.30 1.45
N THR A 91 -1.40 -14.28 2.79
CA THR A 91 -1.21 -15.47 3.66
C THR A 91 0.02 -16.35 3.32
N GLY A 92 1.00 -15.81 2.60
CA GLY A 92 2.21 -16.52 2.18
C GLY A 92 2.07 -17.28 0.87
N TYR A 93 0.99 -17.07 0.11
CA TYR A 93 0.78 -17.72 -1.18
C TYR A 93 1.14 -16.81 -2.36
N PHE A 94 1.81 -17.42 -3.34
CA PHE A 94 2.20 -16.77 -4.58
C PHE A 94 1.57 -17.52 -5.75
N VAL A 95 1.07 -16.77 -6.72
CA VAL A 95 0.49 -17.32 -7.94
C VAL A 95 1.28 -16.80 -9.14
N GLU A 96 1.65 -17.71 -10.03
CA GLU A 96 2.24 -17.34 -11.32
C GLU A 96 1.16 -16.71 -12.21
N LYS A 97 1.49 -15.54 -12.76
CA LYS A 97 0.63 -14.75 -13.63
C LYS A 97 1.41 -14.29 -14.84
N THR A 98 0.69 -13.99 -15.92
CA THR A 98 1.28 -13.31 -17.07
C THR A 98 1.70 -11.89 -16.68
N MET A 99 2.63 -11.32 -17.43
CA MET A 99 3.09 -9.94 -17.21
C MET A 99 1.94 -8.93 -17.26
N ASP A 100 0.98 -9.13 -18.18
CA ASP A 100 -0.19 -8.25 -18.31
C ASP A 100 -1.15 -8.40 -17.13
N ASP A 101 -1.42 -9.63 -16.69
CA ASP A 101 -2.22 -9.89 -15.49
C ASP A 101 -1.56 -9.31 -14.23
N GLY A 102 -0.22 -9.37 -14.14
CA GLY A 102 0.55 -8.77 -13.04
C GLY A 102 0.42 -7.25 -13.01
N LYS A 103 0.49 -6.59 -14.17
CA LYS A 103 0.27 -5.14 -14.30
C LYS A 103 -1.14 -4.75 -13.90
N ASP A 104 -2.15 -5.47 -14.40
CA ASP A 104 -3.55 -5.27 -14.05
C ASP A 104 -3.79 -5.47 -12.54
N TYR A 105 -3.18 -6.49 -11.94
CA TYR A 105 -3.24 -6.71 -10.49
C TYR A 105 -2.71 -5.51 -9.70
N CYS A 106 -1.53 -5.00 -10.06
CA CYS A 106 -0.98 -3.80 -9.43
C CYS A 106 -1.92 -2.60 -9.58
N GLN A 107 -2.43 -2.34 -10.79
CA GLN A 107 -3.33 -1.21 -11.06
C GLN A 107 -4.64 -1.31 -10.28
N ARG A 108 -5.28 -2.49 -10.24
CA ARG A 108 -6.48 -2.72 -9.44
C ARG A 108 -6.24 -2.47 -7.95
N LYS A 109 -5.09 -2.92 -7.44
CA LYS A 109 -4.73 -2.73 -6.01
C LYS A 109 -4.43 -1.27 -5.70
N ILE A 110 -3.78 -0.54 -6.61
CA ILE A 110 -3.57 0.91 -6.50
C ILE A 110 -4.92 1.65 -6.52
N HIS A 111 -5.82 1.30 -7.44
CA HIS A 111 -7.15 1.92 -7.52
C HIS A 111 -7.95 1.69 -6.24
N LEU A 112 -7.95 0.46 -5.73
CA LEU A 112 -8.60 0.12 -4.47
C LEU A 112 -8.01 0.92 -3.32
N LEU A 113 -6.68 1.05 -3.21
CA LEU A 113 -6.10 1.85 -2.14
C LEU A 113 -6.46 3.34 -2.31
N LYS A 114 -6.37 3.90 -3.51
CA LYS A 114 -6.72 5.31 -3.79
C LYS A 114 -8.20 5.62 -3.53
N SER A 115 -9.11 4.69 -3.77
CA SER A 115 -10.54 4.88 -3.47
C SER A 115 -10.87 4.85 -1.97
N ASN A 116 -9.98 4.32 -1.12
CA ASN A 116 -10.20 4.23 0.32
C ASN A 116 -9.82 5.51 1.09
N PHE A 117 -9.17 6.50 0.45
CA PHE A 117 -8.77 7.74 1.14
C PHE A 117 -9.00 9.05 0.37
N ASN A 118 -9.58 9.00 -0.83
CA ASN A 118 -10.04 10.17 -1.58
C ASN A 118 -11.50 10.50 -1.27
#